data_AF-A0A538J1I5-F1
#
_entry.id   AF-A0A538J1I5-F1
#
_cell.length_a   1.000
_cell.length_b   1.000
_cell.length_c   1.000
_cell.angle_alpha   90.00
_cell.angle_beta   90.00
_cell.angle_gamma   90.00
#
_symmetry.space_group_name_H-M   'P 1'
#
loop_
_entity.id
_entity.type
_entity.pdbx_description
1 polymer ?
#
loop_
_entity_poly.entity_id
_entity_poly.type
_entity_poly.pdbx_seq_one_letter_code
_entity_poly.pdbx_strand_id
1 'polypeptide(L)'
;MGETAMPTAAPAPQHMRALQHANRVRLARAALKRRIAGQEVPAAEVILNCPWEAASMEISDVLMAQRRWGRARCRRILLTLGVPENKQVGTLTVRQRQALSALLTAKTGSSLMREEALATA
;
A
#
# COMPACT_ATOMS: atom_id res chain seq x y z
N MET A 1 11.90 16.23 54.50
CA MET A 1 10.98 15.44 53.66
C MET A 1 11.76 15.09 52.40
N GLY A 2 12.21 13.83 52.30
CA GLY A 2 13.07 13.39 51.20
C GLY A 2 12.22 13.01 49.99
N GLU A 3 12.42 13.73 48.89
CA GLU A 3 11.78 13.47 47.61
C GLU A 3 12.43 12.23 46.99
N THR A 4 11.75 11.08 47.08
CA THR A 4 12.19 9.85 46.42
C THR A 4 12.00 9.99 44.92
N ALA A 5 13.04 10.44 44.22
CA ALA A 5 13.09 10.38 42.77
C ALA A 5 13.01 8.91 42.33
N MET A 6 11.90 8.53 41.71
CA MET A 6 11.76 7.20 41.11
C MET A 6 12.79 7.05 39.98
N PRO A 7 13.52 5.93 39.90
CA PRO A 7 14.44 5.71 38.79
C PRO A 7 13.63 5.56 37.51
N THR A 8 13.72 6.54 36.60
CA THR A 8 13.17 6.40 35.25
C THR A 8 13.92 5.27 34.56
N ALA A 9 13.20 4.24 34.10
CA ALA A 9 13.82 3.10 33.44
C ALA A 9 14.64 3.58 32.23
N ALA A 10 15.90 3.17 32.15
CA ALA A 10 16.78 3.60 31.08
C ALA A 10 16.16 3.22 29.71
N PRO A 11 16.18 4.13 28.73
CA PRO A 11 15.62 3.89 27.42
C PRO A 11 16.18 2.59 26.78
N ALA A 12 15.30 1.75 26.23
CA ALA A 12 15.72 0.53 25.54
C ALA A 12 16.81 0.81 24.48
N PRO A 13 17.77 -0.12 24.27
CA PRO A 13 18.85 0.05 23.29
C PRO A 13 18.33 0.43 21.89
N GLN A 14 19.08 1.27 21.17
CA GLN A 14 18.68 1.79 19.85
C GLN A 14 18.28 0.69 18.85
N HIS A 15 19.04 -0.41 18.79
CA HIS A 15 18.75 -1.53 17.89
C HIS A 15 17.40 -2.19 18.20
N MET A 16 17.02 -2.31 19.48
CA MET A 16 15.73 -2.85 19.89
C MET A 16 14.58 -1.95 19.45
N ARG A 17 14.74 -0.63 19.60
CA ARG A 17 13.75 0.36 19.13
C ARG A 17 13.60 0.33 17.62
N ALA A 18 14.72 0.25 16.89
CA ALA A 18 14.73 0.13 15.44
C ALA A 18 14.03 -1.16 14.97
N LEU A 19 14.27 -2.28 15.64
CA LEU A 19 13.61 -3.56 15.36
C LEU A 19 12.09 -3.48 15.63
N GLN A 20 11.68 -2.90 16.75
CA GLN A 20 10.27 -2.68 17.08
C GLN A 20 9.57 -1.83 16.01
N HIS A 21 10.20 -0.74 15.59
CA HIS A 21 9.69 0.11 14.52
C HIS A 21 9.59 -0.64 13.19
N ALA A 22 10.63 -1.38 12.80
CA ALA A 22 10.64 -2.17 11.58
C ALA A 22 9.53 -3.24 11.59
N ASN A 23 9.31 -3.91 12.72
CA ASN A 23 8.24 -4.89 12.87
C ASN A 23 6.86 -4.23 12.78
N ARG A 24 6.67 -3.07 13.42
CA ARG A 24 5.43 -2.28 13.31
C ARG A 24 5.11 -1.98 11.84
N VAL A 25 6.09 -1.51 11.06
CA VAL A 25 5.91 -1.23 9.63
C VAL A 25 5.59 -2.50 8.85
N ARG A 26 6.35 -3.59 9.05
CA ARG A 26 6.13 -4.87 8.34
C ARG A 26 4.73 -5.43 8.60
N LEU A 27 4.28 -5.42 9.85
CA LEU A 27 2.96 -5.91 10.24
C LEU A 27 1.84 -5.06 9.62
N ALA A 28 1.97 -3.73 9.66
CA ALA A 28 0.98 -2.85 9.08
C ALA A 28 0.89 -3.02 7.56
N ARG A 29 2.04 -3.15 6.86
CA ARG A 29 2.07 -3.47 5.42
C ARG A 29 1.43 -4.82 5.12
N ALA A 30 1.71 -5.85 5.91
CA ALA A 30 1.12 -7.16 5.74
C ALA A 30 -0.41 -7.12 5.90
N ALA A 31 -0.91 -6.38 6.90
CA ALA A 31 -2.33 -6.16 7.09
C ALA A 31 -2.95 -5.43 5.90
N LEU A 32 -2.34 -4.33 5.44
CA LEU A 32 -2.81 -3.58 4.27
C LEU A 32 -2.88 -4.46 3.01
N LYS A 33 -1.85 -5.26 2.74
CA LYS A 33 -1.87 -6.20 1.60
C LYS A 33 -2.99 -7.24 1.70
N ARG A 34 -3.27 -7.76 2.91
CA ARG A 34 -4.40 -8.68 3.11
C ARG A 34 -5.74 -8.01 2.84
N ARG A 35 -5.94 -6.77 3.30
CA ARG A 35 -7.16 -5.99 3.05
C ARG A 35 -7.36 -5.72 1.55
N ILE A 36 -6.29 -5.37 0.83
CA ILE A 36 -6.33 -5.20 -0.63
C ILE A 36 -6.68 -6.52 -1.33
N ALA A 37 -6.05 -7.62 -0.93
CA ALA A 37 -6.33 -8.95 -1.49
C ALA A 37 -7.76 -9.42 -1.17
N GLY A 38 -8.28 -9.08 0.00
CA GLY A 38 -9.66 -9.34 0.42
C GLY A 38 -10.70 -8.40 -0.23
N GLN A 39 -10.27 -7.45 -1.06
CA GLN A 39 -11.12 -6.42 -1.67
C GLN A 39 -11.83 -5.51 -0.65
N GLU A 40 -11.36 -5.47 0.60
CA GLU A 40 -11.87 -4.59 1.65
C GLU A 40 -11.49 -3.12 1.39
N VAL A 41 -10.32 -2.90 0.78
CA VAL A 41 -9.87 -1.57 0.36
C VAL A 41 -9.31 -1.67 -1.07
N PRO A 42 -9.80 -0.87 -2.02
CA PRO A 42 -9.25 -0.87 -3.37
C PRO A 42 -7.84 -0.25 -3.39
N ALA A 43 -6.93 -0.85 -4.16
CA ALA A 43 -5.58 -0.31 -4.33
C ALA A 43 -5.57 1.14 -4.86
N ALA A 44 -6.57 1.51 -5.66
CA ALA A 44 -6.77 2.86 -6.14
C ALA A 44 -6.87 3.87 -4.99
N GLU A 45 -7.65 3.55 -3.95
CA GLU A 45 -7.82 4.40 -2.77
C GLU A 45 -6.54 4.46 -1.92
N VAL A 46 -5.86 3.32 -1.73
CA VAL A 46 -4.57 3.27 -1.02
C VAL A 46 -3.54 4.17 -1.71
N ILE A 47 -3.48 4.13 -3.04
CA ILE A 47 -2.58 4.96 -3.82
C ILE A 47 -2.97 6.43 -3.71
N LEU A 48 -4.25 6.76 -3.80
CA LEU A 48 -4.74 8.13 -3.73
C LEU A 48 -4.45 8.79 -2.37
N ASN A 49 -4.81 8.09 -1.29
CA ASN A 49 -4.69 8.60 0.09
C ASN A 49 -3.28 8.44 0.66
N CYS A 50 -2.49 7.51 0.12
CA CYS A 50 -1.11 7.25 0.53
C CYS A 50 -0.96 7.13 2.07
N PRO A 51 -1.59 6.13 2.71
CA PRO A 51 -1.44 5.93 4.14
C PRO A 51 0.03 5.71 4.51
N TRP A 52 0.40 6.04 5.75
CA TRP A 52 1.80 6.02 6.23
C TRP A 52 2.51 4.67 6.00
N GLU A 53 1.76 3.58 6.06
CA GLU A 53 2.21 2.19 5.89
C GLU A 53 2.68 1.93 4.46
N ALA A 54 1.98 2.55 3.51
CA ALA A 54 2.21 2.44 2.07
C ALA A 54 3.18 3.48 1.54
N ALA A 55 3.40 4.59 2.26
CA ALA A 55 4.24 5.70 1.81
C ALA A 55 5.65 5.25 1.38
N SER A 56 6.22 4.26 2.07
CA SER A 56 7.53 3.68 1.79
C SER A 56 7.47 2.31 1.10
N MET A 57 6.28 1.85 0.69
CA MET A 57 6.14 0.67 -0.17
C MET A 57 6.40 1.05 -1.62
N GLU A 58 6.92 0.11 -2.41
CA GLU A 58 6.93 0.26 -3.86
C GLU A 58 5.51 0.23 -4.41
N ILE A 59 5.26 1.00 -5.47
CA ILE A 59 3.96 1.00 -6.15
C ILE A 59 3.63 -0.39 -6.73
N SER A 60 4.66 -1.13 -7.16
CA SER A 60 4.57 -2.52 -7.60
C SER A 60 3.95 -3.43 -6.51
N ASP A 61 4.39 -3.31 -5.26
CA ASP A 61 3.91 -4.12 -4.13
C ASP A 61 2.42 -3.89 -3.84
N VAL A 62 1.98 -2.63 -3.90
CA VAL A 62 0.57 -2.27 -3.71
C VAL A 62 -0.29 -2.84 -4.84
N LEU A 63 0.17 -2.72 -6.09
CA LEU A 63 -0.56 -3.24 -7.25
C LEU A 63 -0.63 -4.76 -7.26
N MET A 64 0.45 -5.45 -6.91
CA MET A 64 0.54 -6.91 -6.84
C MET A 64 -0.28 -7.51 -5.69
N ALA A 65 -0.63 -6.73 -4.66
CA ALA A 65 -1.48 -7.19 -3.57
C ALA A 65 -2.94 -7.44 -3.99
N GLN A 66 -3.36 -6.94 -5.15
CA GLN A 66 -4.71 -7.14 -5.67
C GLN A 66 -4.92 -8.55 -6.25
N ARG A 67 -6.16 -9.08 -6.17
CA ARG A 67 -6.50 -10.38 -6.78
C ARG A 67 -6.39 -10.32 -8.31
N ARG A 68 -5.82 -11.37 -8.92
CA ARG A 68 -5.64 -11.49 -10.39
C ARG A 68 -4.71 -10.41 -10.99
N TRP A 69 -3.85 -9.83 -10.16
CA TRP A 69 -2.77 -8.94 -10.62
C TRP A 69 -1.44 -9.66 -10.59
N GLY A 70 -0.77 -9.71 -11.74
CA GLY A 70 0.59 -10.20 -11.89
C GLY A 70 1.54 -9.11 -12.40
N ARG A 71 2.84 -9.41 -12.41
CA ARG A 71 3.90 -8.47 -12.85
C ARG A 71 3.61 -7.81 -14.19
N ALA A 72 3.20 -8.59 -15.20
CA ALA A 72 2.89 -8.06 -16.53
C ALA A 72 1.79 -6.98 -16.54
N ARG A 73 0.76 -7.14 -15.70
CA ARG A 73 -0.35 -6.18 -15.60
C ARG A 73 0.09 -4.91 -14.85
N CYS A 74 0.88 -5.07 -13.79
CA CYS A 74 1.45 -3.93 -13.04
C CYS A 74 2.34 -3.09 -13.94
N ARG A 75 3.30 -3.74 -14.61
CA ARG A 75 4.22 -3.10 -15.56
C ARG A 75 3.49 -2.32 -16.64
N ARG A 76 2.48 -2.93 -17.28
CA ARG A 76 1.71 -2.29 -18.35
C ARG A 76 1.11 -0.95 -17.92
N ILE A 77 0.44 -0.91 -16.77
CA ILE A 77 -0.22 0.32 -16.28
C ILE A 77 0.79 1.39 -15.89
N LEU A 78 1.87 0.99 -15.22
CA LEU A 78 2.90 1.91 -14.78
C LEU A 78 3.65 2.54 -15.95
N LEU A 79 3.93 1.74 -17.00
CA LEU A 79 4.50 2.24 -18.26
C LEU A 79 3.61 3.27 -18.95
N THR A 80 2.29 3.07 -18.96
CA THR A 80 1.35 4.05 -19.54
C THR A 80 1.42 5.42 -18.86
N LEU A 81 1.80 5.46 -17.58
CA LEU A 81 1.95 6.70 -16.81
C LEU A 81 3.40 7.20 -16.69
N GLY A 82 4.36 6.49 -17.30
CA GLY A 82 5.79 6.80 -17.15
C GLY A 82 6.30 6.68 -15.71
N VAL A 83 5.69 5.80 -14.90
CA VAL A 83 6.06 5.58 -13.49
C VAL A 83 6.91 4.31 -13.39
N PRO A 84 8.11 4.34 -12.76
CA PRO A 84 8.88 3.13 -12.55
C PRO A 84 8.30 2.25 -11.44
N GLU A 85 8.45 0.93 -11.56
CA GLU A 85 7.83 -0.06 -10.68
C GLU A 85 8.28 0.03 -9.22
N ASN A 86 9.56 0.35 -9.01
CA ASN A 86 10.18 0.50 -7.71
C ASN A 86 9.95 1.87 -7.06
N LYS A 87 9.18 2.75 -7.70
CA LYS A 87 8.88 4.07 -7.13
C LYS A 87 8.04 3.91 -5.86
N GLN A 88 8.42 4.61 -4.80
CA GLN A 88 7.67 4.59 -3.56
C GLN A 88 6.38 5.40 -3.69
N VAL A 89 5.28 4.90 -3.11
CA VAL A 89 3.96 5.56 -3.19
C VAL A 89 4.01 6.99 -2.67
N GLY A 90 4.75 7.24 -1.58
CA GLY A 90 4.90 8.56 -0.97
C GLY A 90 5.63 9.58 -1.84
N THR A 91 6.38 9.13 -2.85
CA THR A 91 7.12 10.00 -3.79
C THR A 91 6.33 10.30 -5.07
N LEU A 92 5.16 9.70 -5.24
CA LEU A 92 4.29 10.00 -6.38
C LEU A 92 3.72 11.40 -6.24
N THR A 93 3.73 12.16 -7.33
CA THR A 93 3.07 13.46 -7.35
C THR A 93 1.55 13.25 -7.21
N VAL A 94 0.83 14.26 -6.74
CA VAL A 94 -0.64 14.22 -6.65
C VAL A 94 -1.25 13.84 -7.99
N ARG A 95 -0.75 14.42 -9.09
CA ARG A 95 -1.18 14.09 -10.46
C ARG A 95 -0.95 12.63 -10.82
N GLN A 96 0.21 12.06 -10.47
CA GLN A 96 0.50 10.64 -10.71
C GLN A 96 -0.45 9.73 -9.91
N ARG A 97 -0.73 10.06 -8.64
CA ARG A 97 -1.66 9.31 -7.79
C ARG A 97 -3.08 9.35 -8.34
N GLN A 98 -3.55 10.53 -8.76
CA GLN A 98 -4.88 10.70 -9.37
C GLN A 98 -5.01 9.93 -10.69
N ALA A 99 -4.02 10.06 -11.59
CA ALA A 99 -4.04 9.37 -12.87
C ALA A 99 -4.02 7.83 -12.69
N LEU A 100 -3.21 7.32 -11.76
CA LEU A 100 -3.15 5.90 -11.47
C LEU A 100 -4.45 5.40 -10.83
N SER A 101 -5.01 6.14 -9.87
CA SER A 101 -6.30 5.82 -9.26
C SER A 101 -7.42 5.76 -10.32
N ALA A 102 -7.48 6.73 -11.23
CA ALA A 102 -8.50 6.77 -12.29
C ALA A 102 -8.41 5.55 -13.23
N LEU A 103 -7.20 5.18 -13.67
CA LEU A 103 -6.99 4.00 -14.51
C LEU A 103 -7.37 2.70 -13.80
N LEU A 104 -7.10 2.59 -12.51
CA LEU A 104 -7.46 1.44 -11.70
C LEU A 104 -8.98 1.31 -11.55
N THR A 105 -9.67 2.40 -11.23
CA THR A 105 -11.14 2.40 -11.09
C THR A 105 -11.84 2.06 -12.40
N ALA A 106 -11.43 2.68 -13.52
CA ALA A 106 -12.00 2.40 -14.83
C ALA A 106 -11.85 0.91 -15.22
N LYS A 107 -10.70 0.30 -14.87
CA LYS A 107 -10.42 -1.09 -15.20
C LYS A 107 -11.07 -2.10 -14.26
N THR A 108 -11.28 -1.74 -13.00
CA THR A 108 -12.09 -2.53 -12.07
C THR A 108 -13.54 -2.57 -12.54
N GLY A 109 -14.12 -1.43 -12.95
CA GLY A 109 -15.46 -1.38 -13.55
C GLY A 109 -15.59 -2.27 -14.79
N SER A 110 -14.60 -2.23 -15.70
CA SER A 110 -14.57 -3.12 -16.88
C SER A 110 -14.44 -4.61 -16.52
N SER A 111 -13.79 -4.96 -15.42
CA SER A 111 -13.68 -6.36 -14.95
C SER A 111 -14.99 -6.86 -14.35
N LEU A 112 -15.68 -6.02 -13.57
CA LEU A 112 -16.96 -6.35 -12.94
C LEU A 112 -18.05 -6.55 -14.00
N MET A 113 -18.12 -5.66 -15.00
CA MET A 113 -19.06 -5.80 -16.13
C MET A 113 -18.85 -7.09 -16.94
N ARG A 114 -17.61 -7.58 -17.05
CA ARG A 114 -17.33 -8.86 -17.71
C ARG A 114 -17.73 -10.07 -16.86
N GLU A 115 -17.62 -9.99 -15.54
CA GLU A 115 -18.03 -11.07 -14.62
C GLU A 115 -19.56 -11.16 -14.53
N GLU A 116 -20.28 -10.04 -14.46
CA GLU A 116 -21.76 -10.03 -14.49
C GLU A 116 -22.34 -10.57 -15.80
N ALA A 117 -21.71 -10.22 -16.94
CA ALA A 117 -22.12 -10.73 -18.25
C ALA A 117 -21.91 -12.26 -18.41
N LEU A 118 -20.91 -12.85 -17.72
CA LEU A 118 -20.72 -14.30 -17.69
C LEU A 118 -21.60 -15.02 -16.66
N ALA A 119 -22.03 -14.34 -15.59
CA ALA A 119 -22.88 -14.94 -14.56
C ALA A 119 -24.38 -14.98 -14.94
N THR A 120 -24.75 -14.25 -16.00
CA THR A 120 -26.14 -14.17 -16.50
C THR A 120 -26.38 -15.04 -17.75
N ALA A 121 -25.38 -15.82 -18.17
CA ALA A 121 -25.43 -16.75 -19.31
C ALA A 121 -25.30 -18.19 -18.83
#